data_AF-A0A3D1Q9L9-F1
#
_entry.id   AF-A0A3D1Q9L9-F1
#
_cell.length_a   1.000
_cell.length_b   1.000
_cell.length_c   1.000
_cell.angle_alpha   90.00
_cell.angle_beta   90.00
_cell.angle_gamma   90.00
#
_symmetry.space_group_name_H-M   'P 1'
#
loop_
_entity.id
_entity.type
_entity.pdbx_description
1 polymer ?
#
loop_
_entity_poly.entity_id
_entity_poly.type
_entity_poly.pdbx_seq_one_letter_code
_entity_poly.pdbx_strand_id
1 'polypeptide(L)'
;IYDRIRENEHIFRKQTSAEELVDTSINQSMMRSVNTNIAVFVSITVVYVFAQIYDIGSIRAFALPMMFGTISGCYSTICIAGPLWTMWQNHKKNKGLAAC
;
A
#
# COMPACT_ATOMS: atom_id res chain seq x y z
N ILE A 1 3.65 -5.77 5.75
CA ILE A 1 4.00 -4.42 6.29
C ILE A 1 4.40 -4.51 7.75
N TYR A 2 3.55 -5.04 8.64
CA TYR A 2 3.89 -5.19 10.06
C TYR A 2 5.13 -6.05 10.36
N ASP A 3 5.38 -7.13 9.61
CA ASP A 3 6.64 -7.90 9.75
C ASP A 3 7.88 -7.08 9.34
N ARG A 4 7.76 -6.26 8.29
CA ARG A 4 8.86 -5.39 7.82
C ARG A 4 9.13 -4.22 8.77
N ILE A 5 8.10 -3.73 9.47
CA ILE A 5 8.25 -2.71 10.53
C ILE A 5 9.04 -3.29 11.71
N ARG A 6 8.71 -4.51 12.15
CA ARG A 6 9.44 -5.21 13.24
C ARG A 6 10.87 -5.58 12.85
N GLU A 7 11.08 -5.98 11.60
CA GLU A 7 12.40 -6.37 11.10
C GLU A 7 13.34 -5.16 10.96
N ASN A 8 12.84 -4.02 10.48
CA ASN A 8 13.63 -2.78 10.39
C ASN A 8 13.90 -2.11 11.75
N GLU A 9 13.01 -2.27 12.73
CA GLU A 9 13.27 -1.86 14.12
C GLU A 9 14.50 -2.60 14.70
N HIS A 10 14.65 -3.88 14.35
CA HIS A 10 15.73 -4.71 14.88
C HIS A 10 17.08 -4.51 14.16
N ILE A 11 17.06 -4.19 12.86
CA ILE A 11 18.27 -4.07 12.01
C ILE A 11 18.99 -2.73 12.20
N PHE A 12 18.28 -1.64 12.47
CA PHE A 12 18.83 -0.28 12.35
C PHE A 12 19.10 0.45 13.67
N ARG A 13 19.25 -0.31 14.76
CA ARG A 13 19.48 0.18 16.12
C ARG A 13 20.75 1.03 16.30
N LYS A 14 21.57 1.30 15.27
CA LYS A 14 22.92 1.87 15.48
C LYS A 14 23.45 2.99 14.57
N GLN A 15 22.89 3.33 13.39
CA GLN A 15 23.61 4.28 12.50
C GLN A 15 22.79 5.30 11.68
N THR A 16 21.47 5.37 11.80
CA THR A 16 20.68 6.38 11.06
C THR A 16 19.50 6.84 11.90
N SER A 17 19.05 8.09 11.71
CA SER A 17 17.87 8.60 12.42
C SER A 17 16.71 7.60 12.20
N ALA A 18 16.07 7.16 13.29
CA ALA A 18 14.98 6.18 13.17
C ALA A 18 13.78 6.71 12.36
N GLU A 19 13.81 7.97 11.88
CA GLU A 19 12.78 8.57 11.03
C GLU A 19 13.02 8.20 9.58
N GLU A 20 14.22 8.47 9.07
CA GLU A 20 14.61 8.25 7.68
C GLU A 20 14.51 6.77 7.27
N LEU A 21 14.79 5.91 8.24
CA LEU A 21 14.69 4.48 8.08
C LEU A 21 13.26 3.97 7.92
N VAL A 22 12.38 4.42 8.82
CA VAL A 22 10.98 4.03 8.84
C VAL A 22 10.31 4.60 7.59
N ASP A 23 10.68 5.82 7.19
CA ASP A 23 10.20 6.46 5.98
C ASP A 23 10.59 5.68 4.72
N THR A 24 11.86 5.28 4.59
CA THR A 24 12.33 4.45 3.47
C THR A 24 11.62 3.10 3.40
N SER A 25 11.40 2.47 4.56
CA SER A 25 10.74 1.15 4.68
C SER A 25 9.28 1.19 4.24
N ILE A 26 8.59 2.27 4.62
CA ILE A 26 7.19 2.49 4.29
C ILE A 26 7.09 2.85 2.81
N ASN A 27 7.93 3.75 2.31
CA ASN A 27 7.93 4.12 0.90
C ASN A 27 8.23 2.91 0.00
N GLN A 28 9.17 2.04 0.38
CA GLN A 28 9.47 0.81 -0.36
C GLN A 28 8.29 -0.17 -0.36
N SER A 29 7.56 -0.29 0.75
CA SER A 29 6.39 -1.15 0.85
C SER A 29 5.21 -0.58 0.06
N MET A 30 5.01 0.73 0.14
CA MET A 30 3.96 1.45 -0.57
C MET A 30 4.18 1.40 -2.08
N MET A 31 5.39 1.68 -2.56
CA MET A 31 5.72 1.59 -3.98
C MET A 31 5.46 0.18 -4.54
N ARG A 32 5.81 -0.87 -3.80
CA ARG A 32 5.49 -2.25 -4.19
C ARG A 32 3.99 -2.48 -4.27
N SER A 33 3.24 -2.09 -3.23
CA SER A 33 1.79 -2.24 -3.21
C SER A 33 1.11 -1.47 -4.35
N VAL A 34 1.55 -0.25 -4.63
CA VAL A 34 1.03 0.58 -5.73
C VAL A 34 1.31 -0.08 -7.08
N ASN A 35 2.56 -0.49 -7.35
CA ASN A 35 2.90 -1.16 -8.61
C ASN A 35 2.08 -2.43 -8.84
N THR A 36 1.86 -3.22 -7.78
CA THR A 36 1.09 -4.47 -7.89
C THR A 36 -0.39 -4.18 -8.15
N ASN A 37 -0.97 -3.18 -7.48
CA ASN A 37 -2.36 -2.77 -7.72
C ASN A 37 -2.57 -2.20 -9.12
N ILE A 38 -1.61 -1.41 -9.63
CA ILE A 38 -1.64 -0.91 -11.01
C ILE A 38 -1.60 -2.08 -12.00
N ALA A 39 -0.70 -3.05 -11.79
CA ALA A 39 -0.61 -4.22 -12.65
C ALA A 39 -1.93 -5.01 -12.67
N VAL A 40 -2.54 -5.26 -11.51
CA VAL A 40 -3.84 -5.94 -11.40
C VAL A 40 -4.94 -5.15 -12.11
N PHE A 41 -4.99 -3.83 -11.93
CA PHE A 41 -5.97 -2.97 -12.58
C PHE A 41 -5.84 -3.01 -14.11
N VAL A 42 -4.61 -2.97 -14.63
CA VAL A 42 -4.33 -3.10 -16.07
C VAL A 42 -4.76 -4.47 -16.57
N SER A 43 -4.42 -5.56 -15.86
CA SER A 43 -4.82 -6.92 -16.26
C SER A 43 -6.34 -7.09 -16.32
N ILE A 44 -7.08 -6.60 -15.32
CA ILE A 44 -8.55 -6.66 -15.31
C ILE A 44 -9.14 -5.84 -16.45
N THR A 45 -8.56 -4.66 -16.74
CA THR A 45 -8.98 -3.80 -17.85
C THR A 45 -8.82 -4.51 -19.19
N VAL A 46 -7.67 -5.17 -19.41
CA VAL A 46 -7.43 -5.97 -20.62
C VAL A 46 -8.46 -7.09 -20.72
N VAL A 47 -8.65 -7.88 -19.66
CA VAL A 47 -9.64 -8.97 -19.66
C VAL A 47 -11.05 -8.46 -19.95
N TYR A 48 -11.44 -7.30 -19.41
CA TYR A 48 -12.73 -6.68 -19.69
C TYR A 48 -12.89 -6.28 -21.16
N VAL A 49 -11.87 -5.67 -21.77
CA VAL A 49 -11.87 -5.30 -23.20
C VAL A 49 -12.00 -6.53 -24.08
N PHE A 50 -11.23 -7.59 -23.81
CA PHE A 50 -11.34 -8.84 -24.54
C PHE A 50 -12.74 -9.47 -24.36
N ALA A 51 -13.25 -9.53 -23.13
CA ALA A 51 -14.59 -10.06 -22.87
C ALA A 51 -15.71 -9.28 -23.60
N GLN A 52 -15.53 -7.97 -23.81
CA GLN A 52 -16.43 -7.14 -24.59
C GLN A 52 -16.36 -7.45 -26.09
N ILE A 53 -15.16 -7.68 -26.64
CA ILE A 53 -14.95 -7.98 -28.06
C ILE A 53 -15.54 -9.35 -28.43
N TYR A 54 -15.36 -10.36 -27.57
CA TYR A 54 -15.86 -11.72 -27.79
C TYR A 54 -17.29 -11.95 -27.25
N ASP A 55 -17.93 -10.90 -26.72
CA ASP A 55 -19.26 -10.88 -26.10
C ASP A 55 -19.53 -12.01 -25.07
N ILE A 56 -18.56 -12.23 -24.19
CA ILE A 56 -18.64 -13.26 -23.15
C ILE A 56 -19.27 -12.67 -21.89
N GLY A 57 -20.59 -12.82 -21.75
CA GLY A 57 -21.37 -12.28 -20.62
C GLY A 57 -20.86 -12.69 -19.24
N SER A 58 -20.39 -13.93 -19.09
CA SER A 58 -19.88 -14.47 -17.81
C SER A 58 -18.65 -13.72 -17.31
N ILE A 59 -17.71 -13.40 -18.21
CA ILE A 59 -16.46 -12.71 -17.85
C ILE A 59 -16.72 -11.24 -17.56
N ARG A 60 -17.65 -10.60 -18.28
CA ARG A 60 -18.08 -9.21 -17.99
C ARG A 60 -18.70 -9.10 -16.60
N ALA A 61 -19.58 -10.03 -16.24
CA ALA A 61 -20.22 -10.09 -14.93
C ALA A 61 -19.21 -10.32 -13.79
N PHE A 62 -18.10 -11.00 -14.05
CA PHE A 62 -17.01 -11.21 -13.09
C PHE A 62 -16.03 -10.03 -13.01
N ALA A 63 -15.66 -9.46 -14.17
CA ALA A 63 -14.67 -8.40 -14.26
C ALA A 63 -15.16 -7.07 -13.65
N LEU A 64 -16.46 -6.76 -13.75
CA LEU A 64 -17.04 -5.55 -13.15
C LEU A 64 -16.84 -5.48 -11.62
N PRO A 65 -17.29 -6.48 -10.82
CA PRO A 65 -17.00 -6.53 -9.39
C PRO A 65 -15.51 -6.51 -9.05
N MET A 66 -14.68 -7.22 -9.83
CA MET A 66 -13.23 -7.25 -9.62
C MET A 66 -12.59 -5.87 -9.79
N MET A 67 -13.09 -5.07 -10.73
CA MET A 67 -12.61 -3.71 -10.98
C MET A 67 -12.93 -2.80 -9.78
N PHE A 68 -14.17 -2.83 -9.29
CA PHE A 68 -14.58 -2.08 -8.09
C PHE A 68 -13.85 -2.55 -6.82
N GLY A 69 -13.69 -3.87 -6.63
CA GLY A 69 -13.00 -4.45 -5.49
C GLY A 69 -11.51 -4.13 -5.45
N THR A 70 -10.86 -4.09 -6.62
CA THR A 70 -9.45 -3.67 -6.72
C THR A 70 -9.29 -2.19 -6.37
N ILE A 71 -10.18 -1.33 -6.87
CA ILE A 71 -10.15 0.11 -6.54
C ILE A 71 -10.38 0.32 -5.04
N SER A 72 -11.43 -0.27 -4.45
CA SER A 72 -11.74 -0.10 -3.03
C SER A 72 -10.65 -0.69 -2.14
N GLY A 73 -10.12 -1.88 -2.48
CA GLY A 73 -9.04 -2.53 -1.73
C GLY A 73 -7.72 -1.76 -1.79
N CYS A 74 -7.38 -1.21 -2.97
CA CYS A 74 -6.21 -0.35 -3.14
C CYS A 74 -6.35 0.94 -2.33
N TYR A 75 -7.49 1.62 -2.46
CA TYR A 75 -7.75 2.87 -1.76
C TYR A 75 -7.76 2.68 -0.24
N SER A 76 -8.44 1.64 0.28
CA SER A 76 -8.40 1.33 1.72
C SER A 76 -6.98 1.05 2.22
N THR A 77 -6.14 0.37 1.44
CA THR A 77 -4.76 0.07 1.85
C THR A 77 -3.91 1.34 1.90
N ILE A 78 -4.03 2.23 0.90
CA ILE A 78 -3.30 3.50 0.85
C ILE A 78 -3.81 4.47 1.93
N CYS A 79 -5.13 4.57 2.08
CA CYS A 79 -5.78 5.41 3.09
C CYS A 79 -5.61 4.92 4.52
N ILE A 80 -5.17 3.68 4.77
CA ILE A 80 -4.79 3.22 6.11
C ILE A 80 -3.29 3.39 6.33
N ALA A 81 -2.45 3.11 5.32
CA ALA A 81 -1.00 3.29 5.41
C ALA A 81 -0.61 4.76 5.66
N GLY A 82 -1.27 5.72 5.00
CA GLY A 82 -1.04 7.16 5.17
C GLY A 82 -1.30 7.69 6.59
N PRO A 83 -2.51 7.56 7.16
CA PRO A 83 -2.78 8.03 8.52
C PRO A 83 -2.03 7.23 9.58
N LEU A 84 -1.80 5.92 9.38
CA LEU A 84 -0.95 5.15 10.29
C LEU A 84 0.47 5.73 10.38
N TRP A 85 1.03 6.20 9.25
CA TRP A 85 2.29 6.93 9.22
C TRP A 85 2.22 8.27 9.97
N THR A 86 1.19 9.09 9.72
CA THR A 86 1.03 10.38 10.42
C THR A 86 0.87 10.22 11.93
N MET A 87 0.19 9.16 12.37
CA MET A 87 -0.03 8.85 13.77
C MET A 87 1.26 8.41 14.44
N TRP A 88 2.06 7.60 13.74
CA TRP A 88 3.38 7.16 14.22
C TRP A 88 4.38 8.31 14.33
N GLN A 89 4.39 9.22 13.35
CA GLN A 89 5.27 10.39 13.37
C GLN A 89 4.88 11.38 14.48
N ASN A 90 3.58 11.61 14.70
CA ASN A 90 3.10 12.40 15.85
C ASN A 90 3.50 11.77 17.20
N HIS A 91 3.41 10.44 17.32
CA HIS A 91 3.79 9.75 18.56
C HIS A 91 5.30 9.84 18.83
N LYS A 92 6.11 9.82 17.77
CA LYS A 92 7.56 10.00 17.87
C LYS A 92 7.96 11.44 18.21
N LYS A 93 7.32 12.42 17.58
CA LYS A 93 7.53 13.85 17.86
C LYS A 93 7.19 14.20 19.32
N ASN A 94 6.12 13.63 19.88
CA ASN A 94 5.75 13.81 21.29
C ASN A 94 6.77 13.20 22.28
N LYS A 95 7.41 12.08 21.94
CA LYS A 95 8.48 11.51 22.78
C LYS A 95 9.78 12.34 22.73
N GLY A 96 10.05 13.05 21.64
CA GLY A 96 11.17 13.98 21.53
C GLY A 96 10.96 15.30 22.31
N LEU A 97 9.71 15.79 22.36
CA LEU A 97 9.34 17.01 23.10
C LEU A 97 9.30 16.83 24.62
N ALA A 98 8.99 15.62 25.12
CA ALA A 98 9.02 15.31 26.55
C ALA A 98 10.43 15.06 27.12
N ALA A 99 11.45 15.02 26.25
CA ALA A 99 12.85 14.81 26.64
C ALA A 99 13.66 16.12 26.74
N CYS A 100 13.01 17.28 26.56
CA CYS A 100 13.61 18.62 26.72
C CYS A 100 13.22 19.25 28.06
#